data_AF-A0A1W9NUA4-F1
#
_entry.id   AF-A0A1W9NUA4-F1
#
_cell.length_a   1.000
_cell.length_b   1.000
_cell.length_c   1.000
_cell.angle_alpha   90.00
_cell.angle_beta   90.00
_cell.angle_gamma   90.00
#
_symmetry.space_group_name_H-M   'P 1'
#
loop_
_entity.id
_entity.type
_entity.pdbx_description
1 polymer ?
#
loop_
_entity_poly.entity_id
_entity_poly.type
_entity_poly.pdbx_seq_one_letter_code
_entity_poly.pdbx_strand_id
1 'polypeptide(L)'
;MGSSIGMEVVTQTVQGCILPDTTLLHKKEGIFLMAYEKGRFSAMRVDVPLQEGNRVVVTPCPKTAVANASEVRLAQLPAHNEPLSSAGESNE
;
A
#
# COMPACT_ATOMS: atom_id res chain seq x y z
N MET A 1 -16.06 -17.27 -41.23
CA MET A 1 -15.13 -16.57 -40.31
C MET A 1 -15.96 -15.78 -39.33
N GLY A 2 -15.80 -16.03 -38.03
CA GLY A 2 -16.50 -15.28 -36.97
C GLY A 2 -15.53 -14.31 -36.32
N SER A 3 -15.91 -13.04 -36.22
CA SER A 3 -15.14 -12.03 -35.49
C SER A 3 -15.71 -11.93 -34.08
N SER A 4 -14.89 -12.17 -33.07
CA SER A 4 -15.24 -11.83 -31.69
C SER A 4 -14.86 -10.38 -31.40
N ILE A 5 -15.73 -9.68 -30.68
CA ILE A 5 -15.45 -8.36 -30.12
C ILE A 5 -15.31 -8.57 -28.61
N GLY A 6 -14.12 -8.29 -28.07
CA GLY A 6 -13.91 -8.17 -26.63
C GLY A 6 -14.25 -6.74 -26.20
N MET A 7 -15.06 -6.59 -25.17
CA MET A 7 -15.33 -5.30 -24.53
C MET A 7 -14.93 -5.38 -23.07
N GLU A 8 -14.20 -4.38 -22.57
CA GLU A 8 -13.97 -4.20 -21.14
C GLU A 8 -15.16 -3.45 -20.54
N VAL A 9 -15.71 -4.00 -19.44
CA VAL A 9 -16.84 -3.42 -18.73
C VAL A 9 -16.34 -2.85 -17.41
N VAL A 10 -16.48 -1.55 -17.21
CA VAL A 10 -16.18 -0.90 -15.94
C VAL A 10 -17.28 -1.25 -14.95
N THR A 11 -16.94 -2.01 -13.91
CA THR A 11 -17.91 -2.50 -12.92
C THR A 11 -17.95 -1.63 -11.66
N GLN A 12 -16.86 -0.95 -11.32
CA GLN A 12 -16.76 -0.10 -10.13
C GLN A 12 -15.87 1.13 -10.38
N THR A 13 -16.16 2.21 -9.68
CA THR A 13 -15.33 3.43 -9.66
C THR A 13 -15.28 3.94 -8.24
N VAL A 14 -14.06 4.11 -7.73
CA VAL A 14 -13.80 4.56 -6.35
C VAL A 14 -12.79 5.71 -6.36
N GLN A 15 -12.88 6.60 -5.38
CA GLN A 15 -11.88 7.64 -5.17
C GLN A 15 -10.92 7.24 -4.06
N GLY A 16 -9.64 7.55 -4.24
CA GLY A 16 -8.60 7.28 -3.25
C GLY A 16 -7.21 7.32 -3.89
N CYS A 17 -6.21 6.93 -3.10
CA CYS A 17 -4.84 6.82 -3.56
C CYS A 17 -4.53 5.39 -3.99
N ILE A 18 -3.91 5.23 -5.16
CA ILE A 18 -3.47 3.93 -5.65
C ILE A 18 -2.10 3.62 -5.05
N LEU A 19 -2.00 2.56 -4.27
CA LEU A 19 -0.76 2.07 -3.70
C LEU A 19 -0.55 0.59 -4.08
N PRO A 20 0.69 0.07 -3.99
CA PRO A 20 0.93 -1.36 -4.03
C PRO A 20 0.30 -2.05 -2.82
N ASP A 21 -0.20 -3.28 -3.00
CA ASP A 21 -0.74 -4.10 -1.91
C ASP A 21 0.32 -4.41 -0.83
N THR A 22 1.60 -4.42 -1.20
CA THR A 22 2.77 -4.50 -0.30
C THR A 22 2.97 -3.29 0.62
N THR A 23 2.04 -2.34 0.63
CA THR A 23 2.03 -1.22 1.60
C THR A 23 1.06 -1.46 2.76
N LEU A 24 0.19 -2.46 2.63
CA LEU A 24 -0.85 -2.76 3.60
C LEU A 24 -0.32 -3.64 4.75
N LEU A 25 -0.73 -3.30 5.96
CA LEU A 25 -0.54 -4.07 7.17
C LEU A 25 -1.90 -4.46 7.73
N HIS A 26 -2.23 -5.75 7.67
CA HIS A 26 -3.49 -6.26 8.19
C HIS A 26 -3.35 -6.58 9.67
N LYS A 27 -4.23 -6.03 10.48
CA LYS A 27 -4.35 -6.35 11.91
C LYS A 27 -5.78 -6.71 12.23
N LYS A 28 -5.98 -7.33 13.39
CA LYS A 28 -7.32 -7.66 13.91
C LYS A 28 -8.24 -6.44 13.99
N GLU A 29 -7.67 -5.24 14.17
CA GLU A 29 -8.37 -3.97 14.35
C GLU A 29 -8.71 -3.26 13.02
N GLY A 30 -8.13 -3.69 11.90
CA GLY A 30 -8.29 -3.06 10.59
C GLY A 30 -7.04 -3.10 9.74
N ILE A 31 -7.04 -2.32 8.66
CA ILE A 31 -5.94 -2.22 7.71
C ILE A 31 -5.19 -0.92 7.97
N PHE A 32 -3.86 -1.01 7.94
CA PHE A 32 -2.97 0.11 8.25
C PHE A 32 -1.92 0.28 7.16
N LEU A 33 -1.46 1.51 6.99
CA LEU A 33 -0.24 1.86 6.29
C LEU A 33 0.84 2.23 7.29
N MET A 34 2.10 2.02 6.92
CA MET A 34 3.24 2.51 7.69
C MET A 34 3.73 3.83 7.14
N ALA A 35 3.17 4.93 7.66
CA ALA A 35 3.53 6.28 7.30
C ALA A 35 4.83 6.70 7.99
N TYR A 36 5.74 7.32 7.23
CA TYR A 36 7.00 7.87 7.73
C TYR A 36 6.89 9.38 7.88
N GLU A 37 6.87 9.86 9.11
CA GLU A 37 6.79 11.28 9.42
C GLU A 37 7.77 11.61 10.55
N LYS A 38 8.49 12.73 10.45
CA LYS A 38 9.42 13.22 11.49
C LYS A 38 10.44 12.17 11.93
N GLY A 39 10.95 11.38 10.99
CA GLY A 39 11.98 10.38 11.24
C GLY A 39 11.48 9.05 11.82
N ARG A 40 10.16 8.85 11.94
CA ARG A 40 9.58 7.65 12.59
C ARG A 40 8.45 7.04 11.77
N PHE A 41 8.31 5.72 11.88
CA PHE A 41 7.17 5.00 11.33
C PHE A 41 5.99 5.02 12.31
N SER A 42 4.81 5.31 11.77
CA SER A 42 3.56 5.34 12.51
C SER A 42 2.46 4.62 11.73
N ALA A 43 1.61 3.89 12.45
CA ALA A 43 0.49 3.20 11.85
C ALA A 43 -0.63 4.19 11.54
N MET A 44 -0.97 4.31 10.27
CA MET A 44 -2.11 5.09 9.79
C MET A 44 -3.20 4.13 9.36
N ARG A 45 -4.37 4.18 10.00
CA ARG A 45 -5.51 3.36 9.60
C ARG A 45 -6.06 3.86 8.26
N VAL A 46 -6.36 2.92 7.37
CA VAL A 46 -6.97 3.19 6.06
C VAL A 46 -8.08 2.20 5.75
N ASP A 47 -8.99 2.61 4.89
CA ASP A 47 -9.96 1.76 4.24
C ASP A 47 -9.46 1.41 2.84
N VAL A 48 -9.76 0.20 2.38
CA VAL A 48 -9.39 -0.32 1.06
C VAL A 48 -10.67 -0.54 0.24
N PRO A 49 -11.25 0.52 -0.37
CA PRO A 49 -12.48 0.41 -1.15
C PRO A 49 -12.37 -0.49 -2.39
N LEU A 50 -11.16 -0.68 -2.93
CA LEU A 50 -10.93 -1.54 -4.09
C LEU A 50 -9.52 -2.14 -4.04
N GLN A 51 -9.41 -3.42 -4.39
CA GLN A 51 -8.14 -4.12 -4.58
C GLN A 51 -8.23 -4.95 -5.85
N GLU A 52 -7.29 -4.70 -6.78
CA GLU A 52 -7.16 -5.46 -8.02
C GLU A 52 -5.70 -5.78 -8.31
N GLY A 53 -5.40 -7.07 -8.44
CA GLY A 53 -4.03 -7.55 -8.66
C GLY A 53 -3.09 -7.08 -7.54
N ASN A 54 -2.01 -6.40 -7.92
CA ASN A 54 -0.99 -5.85 -7.02
C ASN A 54 -1.24 -4.39 -6.63
N ARG A 55 -2.44 -3.86 -6.87
CA ARG A 55 -2.79 -2.47 -6.60
C ARG A 55 -4.02 -2.39 -5.72
N VAL A 56 -3.98 -1.43 -4.82
CA VAL A 56 -5.05 -1.14 -3.88
C VAL A 56 -5.38 0.34 -3.95
N VAL A 57 -6.66 0.66 -3.89
CA VAL A 57 -7.12 2.02 -3.65
C VAL A 57 -7.31 2.16 -2.15
N VAL A 58 -6.68 3.16 -1.55
CA VAL A 58 -6.77 3.44 -0.11
C VAL A 58 -7.39 4.82 0.16
N THR A 59 -8.13 4.92 1.26
CA THR A 59 -8.70 6.17 1.77
C THR A 59 -8.61 6.20 3.30
N PRO A 60 -8.12 7.27 3.94
CA PRO A 60 -7.62 8.52 3.35
C PRO A 60 -6.25 8.37 2.67
N CYS A 61 -5.98 9.30 1.75
CA CYS A 61 -4.67 9.40 1.10
C CYS A 61 -3.58 9.83 2.10
N PRO A 62 -2.48 9.09 2.21
CA PRO A 62 -1.35 9.51 3.03
C PRO A 62 -0.72 10.78 2.43
N LYS A 63 -0.42 11.76 3.28
CA LYS A 63 0.29 13.00 2.89
C LYS A 63 1.81 12.86 2.98
N THR A 64 2.28 11.74 3.52
CA THR A 64 3.69 11.45 3.81
C THR A 64 4.11 10.18 3.09
N ALA A 65 5.42 9.92 3.04
CA ALA A 65 5.94 8.69 2.47
C ALA A 65 5.42 7.47 3.25
N VAL A 66 5.16 6.37 2.54
CA VAL A 66 4.68 5.11 3.11
C VAL A 66 5.70 4.02 2.83
N ALA A 67 5.94 3.16 3.82
CA ALA A 67 6.83 2.02 3.64
C ALA A 67 6.22 1.01 2.66
N ASN A 68 7.06 0.47 1.78
CA ASN A 68 6.72 -0.62 0.88
C ASN A 68 7.60 -1.83 1.23
N ALA A 69 7.00 -2.88 1.80
CA ALA A 69 7.73 -4.08 2.23
C ALA A 69 6.77 -5.26 2.42
N SER A 70 7.30 -6.44 2.75
CA SER A 70 6.43 -7.54 3.19
C SER A 70 5.71 -7.16 4.49
N GLU A 71 4.49 -7.67 4.67
CA GLU A 71 3.67 -7.39 5.85
C GLU A 71 4.39 -7.70 7.18
N VAL A 72 5.22 -8.75 7.17
CA VAL A 72 6.08 -9.12 8.31
C VAL A 72 7.07 -8.00 8.67
N ARG A 73 7.70 -7.37 7.68
CA ARG A 73 8.62 -6.23 7.91
C ARG A 73 7.85 -4.99 8.37
N LEU A 74 6.68 -4.72 7.77
CA LEU A 74 5.83 -3.61 8.18
C LEU A 74 5.41 -3.73 9.66
N ALA A 75 5.05 -4.94 10.11
CA ALA A 75 4.71 -5.19 11.51
C ALA A 75 5.87 -4.93 12.49
N GLN A 76 7.12 -5.00 12.01
CA GLN A 76 8.33 -4.80 12.81
C GLN A 76 8.78 -3.32 12.85
N LEU A 77 8.43 -2.49 11.87
CA LEU A 77 8.85 -1.08 11.79
C LEU A 77 8.56 -0.24 13.06
N PRO A 78 7.42 -0.40 13.77
CA PRO A 78 7.17 0.33 15.01
C PRO A 78 8.14 -0.05 16.15
N ALA A 79 8.70 -1.26 16.11
CA ALA A 79 9.67 -1.74 17.08
C ALA A 79 11.11 -1.33 16.70
N HIS A 80 11.41 -1.27 15.39
CA HIS A 80 12.68 -0.79 14.87
C HIS A 80 12.62 0.71 14.61
N ASN A 81 12.68 1.48 15.70
CA ASN A 81 12.76 2.93 15.68
C ASN A 81 14.19 3.42 15.30
N GLU A 82 14.89 2.64 14.46
CA GLU A 82 16.17 3.02 13.87
C GLU A 82 15.90 3.84 12.60
N PRO A 83 16.61 4.96 12.40
CA PRO A 83 16.49 5.73 11.18
C PRO A 83 16.94 4.84 10.03
N LEU A 84 15.97 4.38 9.22
CA LEU A 84 16.24 3.64 7.99
C LEU A 84 17.13 4.52 7.10
N SER A 85 18.43 4.18 7.09
CA SER A 85 19.39 4.69 6.12
C SER A 85 18.80 4.48 4.73
N SER A 86 18.72 5.57 3.99
CA SER A 86 18.21 5.64 2.63
C SER A 86 18.87 4.62 1.69
N ALA A 87 18.01 4.00 0.87
CA ALA A 87 18.16 3.72 -0.56
C ALA A 87 19.28 2.77 -1.05
N GLY A 88 18.88 1.86 -1.95
CA GLY A 88 19.78 1.20 -2.90
C GLY A 88 19.24 -0.13 -3.44
N GLU A 89 18.43 -0.07 -4.51
CA GLU A 89 18.24 -1.20 -5.43
C GLU A 89 19.57 -1.60 -6.08
N SER A 90 19.80 -2.92 -6.29
CA SER A 90 20.56 -3.55 -7.40
C SER A 90 22.06 -3.19 -7.54
N ASN A 91 23.03 -4.00 -7.96
CA ASN A 91 23.17 -5.37 -8.45
C ASN A 91 24.70 -5.58 -8.62
N GLU A 92 25.23 -6.78 -8.34
CA GLU A 92 26.29 -7.55 -9.05
C GLU A 92 26.89 -8.64 -8.16
#